data_AF-A0A5B9T7N8-F1
#
_entry.id   AF-A0A5B9T7N8-F1
#
_cell.length_a   1.000
_cell.length_b   1.000
_cell.length_c   1.000
_cell.angle_alpha   90.00
_cell.angle_beta   90.00
_cell.angle_gamma   90.00
#
_symmetry.space_group_name_H-M   'P 1'
#
loop_
_entity.id
_entity.type
_entity.pdbx_description
1 polymer ?
#
loop_
_entity_poly.entity_id
_entity_poly.type
_entity_poly.pdbx_seq_one_letter_code
_entity_poly.pdbx_strand_id
1 'polypeptide(L)'
;MKPEDLFELSTQYWDRLDEQGAESLNDEQHTLLALCYLDAQVQEGGFVQLIATGFGEYVLLNPVADSLRRWRIKAIPKVLEQAKMLYQKYGEQIEQLASDGAEVETLRQQFADFEELDAAYYDCVDDDWQIACEYVATNSSKFIL
;
A
#
# COMPACT_ATOMS: atom_id res chain seq x y z
N MET A 1 13.02 12.27 9.18
CA MET A 1 13.21 11.35 8.05
C MET A 1 12.59 11.96 6.83
N LYS A 2 13.02 11.52 5.66
CA LYS A 2 12.43 11.80 4.36
C LYS A 2 11.82 10.51 3.79
N PRO A 3 11.00 10.58 2.73
CA PRO A 3 10.42 9.38 2.12
C PRO A 3 11.47 8.32 1.73
N GLU A 4 12.63 8.75 1.21
CA GLU A 4 13.77 7.88 0.88
C GLU A 4 14.21 6.97 2.05
N ASP A 5 14.22 7.50 3.28
CA ASP A 5 14.59 6.72 4.48
C ASP A 5 13.54 5.62 4.78
N LEU A 6 12.26 5.90 4.52
CA LEU A 6 11.17 4.96 4.78
C LEU A 6 11.15 3.82 3.75
N PHE A 7 11.46 4.12 2.49
CA PHE A 7 11.66 3.10 1.45
C PHE A 7 12.88 2.21 1.73
N GLU A 8 13.96 2.76 2.30
CA GLU A 8 15.11 1.97 2.74
C GLU A 8 14.73 1.00 3.87
N LEU A 9 13.97 1.47 4.87
CA LEU A 9 13.41 0.61 5.92
C LEU A 9 12.48 -0.47 5.34
N SER A 10 11.63 -0.12 4.38
CA SER A 10 10.75 -1.08 3.71
C SER A 10 11.53 -2.17 2.98
N THR A 11 12.66 -1.84 2.34
CA THR A 11 13.57 -2.83 1.75
C THR A 11 14.16 -3.73 2.86
N GLN A 12 14.58 -3.10 3.96
CA GLN A 12 14.89 -3.70 5.27
C GLN A 12 13.98 -4.89 5.64
N TYR A 13 12.69 -4.59 5.57
CA TYR A 13 11.62 -5.47 6.01
C TYR A 13 11.30 -6.58 5.02
N TRP A 14 11.41 -6.32 3.72
CA TRP A 14 11.27 -7.38 2.70
C TRP A 14 12.32 -8.47 2.89
N ASP A 15 13.60 -8.09 3.04
CA ASP A 15 14.68 -9.06 3.26
C ASP A 15 14.40 -9.92 4.50
N ARG A 16 13.93 -9.30 5.59
CA ARG A 16 13.61 -10.01 6.83
C ARG A 16 12.40 -10.93 6.71
N LEU A 17 11.36 -10.51 5.97
CA LEU A 17 10.19 -11.36 5.69
C LEU A 17 10.57 -12.59 4.89
N ASP A 18 11.43 -12.43 3.88
CA ASP A 18 11.90 -13.53 3.05
C ASP A 18 12.74 -14.53 3.85
N GLU A 19 13.56 -14.05 4.78
CA GLU A 19 14.42 -14.90 5.61
C GLU A 19 13.69 -15.56 6.80
N GLN A 20 12.76 -14.85 7.45
CA GLN A 20 12.24 -15.21 8.78
C GLN A 20 10.72 -15.32 8.84
N GLY A 21 10.01 -14.96 7.76
CA GLY A 21 8.55 -15.03 7.67
C GLY A 21 7.82 -13.87 8.33
N ALA A 22 6.48 -13.87 8.22
CA ALA A 22 5.61 -12.78 8.65
C ALA A 22 5.75 -12.39 10.13
N GLU A 23 5.96 -13.35 11.03
CA GLU A 23 6.08 -13.10 12.48
C GLU A 23 7.36 -12.33 12.87
N SER A 24 8.28 -12.14 11.92
CA SER A 24 9.54 -11.43 12.14
C SER A 24 9.39 -9.91 12.22
N LEU A 25 8.23 -9.37 11.79
CA LEU A 25 7.90 -7.95 11.82
C LEU A 25 6.79 -7.67 12.84
N ASN A 26 6.84 -6.47 13.43
CA ASN A 26 5.75 -5.97 14.26
C ASN A 26 4.70 -5.21 13.42
N ASP A 27 3.54 -4.91 14.02
CA ASP A 27 2.42 -4.24 13.36
C ASP A 27 2.79 -2.89 12.70
N GLU A 28 3.71 -2.12 13.29
CA GLU A 28 4.13 -0.82 12.78
C GLU A 28 5.02 -1.00 11.54
N GLN A 29 5.88 -2.01 11.54
CA GLN A 29 6.73 -2.38 10.42
C GLN A 29 5.89 -2.93 9.25
N HIS A 30 4.90 -3.80 9.52
CA HIS A 30 3.94 -4.25 8.52
C HIS A 30 3.15 -3.09 7.92
N THR A 31 2.75 -2.11 8.73
CA THR A 31 2.06 -0.91 8.24
C THR A 31 2.96 -0.07 7.33
N LEU A 32 4.23 0.14 7.71
CA LEU A 32 5.18 0.89 6.87
C LEU A 32 5.43 0.16 5.55
N LEU A 33 5.65 -1.16 5.61
CA LEU A 33 5.84 -2.00 4.44
C LEU A 33 4.65 -1.91 3.47
N ALA A 34 3.43 -2.02 4.00
CA ALA A 34 2.21 -1.91 3.21
C ALA A 34 2.05 -0.51 2.58
N LEU A 35 2.40 0.56 3.31
CA LEU A 35 2.32 1.93 2.81
C LEU A 35 3.34 2.19 1.69
N CYS A 36 4.59 1.75 1.84
CA CYS A 36 5.61 1.87 0.80
C CYS A 36 5.25 1.05 -0.44
N TYR A 37 4.74 -0.17 -0.25
CA TYR A 37 4.33 -1.02 -1.37
C TYR A 37 3.12 -0.44 -2.11
N LEU A 38 2.11 0.05 -1.37
CA LEU A 38 0.98 0.79 -1.91
C LEU A 38 1.43 1.94 -2.81
N ASP A 39 2.29 2.82 -2.29
CA ASP A 39 2.75 3.99 -3.04
C ASP A 39 3.50 3.57 -4.32
N ALA A 40 4.44 2.62 -4.22
CA ALA A 40 5.18 2.15 -5.37
C ALA A 40 4.26 1.63 -6.49
N GLN A 41 3.24 0.83 -6.16
CA GLN A 41 2.33 0.27 -7.18
C GLN A 41 1.34 1.31 -7.73
N VAL A 42 0.77 2.16 -6.86
CA VAL A 42 -0.23 3.14 -7.30
C VAL A 42 0.40 4.24 -8.14
N GLN A 43 1.64 4.66 -7.85
CA GLN A 43 2.38 5.61 -8.68
C GLN A 43 2.76 5.04 -10.05
N GLU A 44 2.97 3.71 -10.16
CA GLU A 44 3.36 3.06 -11.42
C GLU A 44 2.15 2.74 -12.32
N GLY A 45 1.09 2.17 -11.75
CA GLY A 45 -0.07 1.70 -12.52
C GLY A 45 -1.40 1.70 -11.77
N GLY A 46 -1.50 2.49 -10.69
CA GLY A 46 -2.73 2.63 -9.92
C GLY A 46 -3.07 1.44 -9.03
N PHE A 47 -4.26 1.47 -8.43
CA PHE A 47 -4.76 0.39 -7.59
C PHE A 47 -4.95 -0.92 -8.36
N VAL A 48 -5.21 -0.86 -9.66
CA VAL A 48 -5.28 -2.07 -10.50
C VAL A 48 -3.92 -2.75 -10.58
N GLN A 49 -2.81 -2.01 -10.69
CA GLN A 49 -1.47 -2.59 -10.62
C GLN A 49 -1.22 -3.23 -9.26
N LEU A 50 -1.54 -2.55 -8.16
CA LEU A 50 -1.43 -3.11 -6.81
C LEU A 50 -2.13 -4.47 -6.65
N ILE A 51 -3.31 -4.60 -7.26
CA ILE A 51 -4.10 -5.84 -7.20
C ILE A 51 -3.50 -6.89 -8.13
N ALA A 52 -3.10 -6.51 -9.35
CA ALA A 52 -2.53 -7.40 -10.35
C ALA A 52 -1.19 -8.04 -9.90
N THR A 53 -0.44 -7.40 -9.01
CA THR A 53 0.78 -7.99 -8.43
C THR A 53 0.52 -9.04 -7.34
N GLY A 54 -0.74 -9.28 -6.97
CA GLY A 54 -1.13 -10.27 -5.95
C GLY A 54 -1.01 -9.79 -4.50
N PHE A 55 -0.74 -8.50 -4.28
CA PHE A 55 -0.59 -7.90 -2.95
C PHE A 55 -1.82 -7.09 -2.50
N GLY A 56 -2.90 -7.12 -3.28
CA GLY A 56 -4.16 -6.47 -2.96
C GLY A 56 -4.71 -6.88 -1.60
N GLU A 57 -4.77 -8.18 -1.29
CA GLU A 57 -5.22 -8.69 0.01
C GLU A 57 -4.38 -8.14 1.17
N TYR A 58 -3.05 -8.15 1.03
CA TYR A 58 -2.12 -7.71 2.07
C TYR A 58 -2.31 -6.22 2.42
N VAL A 59 -2.60 -5.37 1.44
CA VAL A 59 -2.78 -3.91 1.66
C VAL A 59 -4.22 -3.56 2.02
N LEU A 60 -5.22 -4.20 1.39
CA LEU A 60 -6.63 -3.78 1.41
C LEU A 60 -7.49 -4.56 2.40
N LEU A 61 -7.11 -5.79 2.79
CA LEU A 61 -7.87 -6.59 3.76
C LEU A 61 -7.30 -6.54 5.18
N ASN A 62 -6.01 -6.26 5.33
CA ASN A 62 -5.37 -6.02 6.63
C ASN A 62 -5.73 -4.62 7.20
N PRO A 63 -5.58 -4.39 8.51
CA PRO A 63 -5.96 -3.14 9.18
C PRO A 63 -4.99 -1.95 8.93
N VAL A 64 -4.46 -1.82 7.70
CA VAL A 64 -3.50 -0.77 7.32
C VAL A 64 -4.13 0.62 7.49
N ALA A 65 -5.36 0.83 7.00
CA ALA A 65 -6.07 2.10 7.14
C ALA A 65 -6.23 2.53 8.62
N ASP A 66 -6.49 1.58 9.52
CA ASP A 66 -6.59 1.85 10.96
C ASP A 66 -5.23 2.16 11.60
N SER A 67 -4.17 1.47 11.19
CA SER A 67 -2.81 1.80 11.62
C SER A 67 -2.39 3.21 11.19
N LEU A 68 -2.64 3.59 9.94
CA LEU A 68 -2.34 4.92 9.43
C LEU A 68 -3.12 6.02 10.18
N ARG A 69 -4.39 5.77 10.55
CA ARG A 69 -5.15 6.71 11.41
C ARG A 69 -4.47 6.93 12.77
N ARG A 70 -3.84 5.89 13.35
CA ARG A 70 -3.04 6.02 14.59
C ARG A 70 -1.80 6.89 14.37
N TRP A 71 -1.25 6.90 13.16
CA TRP A 71 -0.14 7.78 12.75
C TRP A 71 -0.59 9.21 12.48
N ARG A 72 -1.88 9.53 12.64
CA ARG A 72 -2.52 10.83 12.33
C ARG A 72 -2.69 11.12 10.84
N ILE A 73 -2.42 10.14 9.97
CA ILE A 73 -2.69 10.16 8.54
C ILE A 73 -4.20 10.03 8.32
N LYS A 74 -4.77 10.78 7.36
CA LYS A 74 -6.24 10.87 7.22
C LYS A 74 -6.78 10.65 5.82
N ALA A 75 -6.07 11.05 4.79
CA ALA A 75 -6.59 11.02 3.43
C ALA A 75 -6.41 9.62 2.81
N ILE A 76 -5.20 9.07 2.85
CA ILE A 76 -4.89 7.70 2.40
C ILE A 76 -5.84 6.66 3.02
N PRO A 77 -6.11 6.65 4.35
CA PRO A 77 -7.09 5.74 4.93
C PRO A 77 -8.47 5.80 4.30
N LYS A 78 -8.95 6.97 3.84
CA LYS A 78 -10.27 7.07 3.19
C LYS A 78 -10.24 6.45 1.81
N VAL A 79 -9.17 6.68 1.05
CA VAL A 79 -8.94 6.05 -0.26
C VAL A 79 -8.89 4.53 -0.09
N LEU A 80 -8.18 4.03 0.91
CA LEU A 80 -8.07 2.59 1.18
C LEU A 80 -9.41 1.93 1.52
N GLU A 81 -10.31 2.60 2.28
CA GLU A 81 -11.65 2.03 2.51
C GLU A 81 -12.46 1.91 1.22
N GLN A 82 -12.32 2.87 0.30
CA GLN A 82 -12.99 2.82 -1.00
C GLN A 82 -12.37 1.76 -1.92
N ALA A 83 -11.04 1.69 -1.97
CA ALA A 83 -10.30 0.68 -2.69
C ALA A 83 -10.64 -0.73 -2.20
N LYS A 84 -10.80 -0.92 -0.89
CA LYS A 84 -11.25 -2.19 -0.29
C LYS A 84 -12.61 -2.62 -0.81
N MET A 85 -13.58 -1.72 -0.94
CA MET A 85 -14.90 -2.05 -1.47
C MET A 85 -14.83 -2.51 -2.94
N LEU A 86 -14.01 -1.85 -3.76
CA LEU A 86 -13.81 -2.26 -5.15
C LEU A 86 -13.01 -3.56 -5.24
N TYR A 87 -12.00 -3.75 -4.40
CA TYR A 87 -11.24 -4.99 -4.32
C TYR A 87 -12.13 -6.18 -3.94
N GLN A 88 -13.04 -6.02 -2.98
CA GLN A 88 -14.00 -7.09 -2.65
C GLN A 88 -14.94 -7.44 -3.82
N LYS A 89 -15.15 -6.53 -4.76
CA LYS A 89 -16.01 -6.74 -5.93
C LYS A 89 -15.25 -7.32 -7.12
N TYR A 90 -14.02 -6.88 -7.35
CA TYR A 90 -13.27 -7.13 -8.59
C TYR A 90 -11.90 -7.77 -8.38
N GLY A 91 -11.39 -7.84 -7.16
CA GLY A 91 -10.03 -8.25 -6.82
C GLY A 91 -9.66 -9.62 -7.38
N GLU A 92 -10.44 -10.65 -7.05
CA GLU A 92 -10.24 -12.01 -7.56
C GLU A 92 -10.24 -12.07 -9.09
N GLN A 93 -11.11 -11.28 -9.74
CA GLN A 93 -11.16 -11.23 -11.20
C GLN A 93 -9.91 -10.56 -11.79
N ILE A 94 -9.43 -9.46 -11.20
CA ILE A 94 -8.22 -8.76 -11.63
C ILE A 94 -7.00 -9.68 -11.47
N GLU A 95 -6.85 -10.31 -10.31
CA GLU A 95 -5.76 -11.23 -10.01
C GLU A 95 -5.74 -12.42 -10.97
N GLN A 96 -6.90 -13.00 -11.28
CA GLN A 96 -7.03 -14.09 -12.25
C GLN A 96 -6.62 -13.64 -13.65
N LEU A 97 -7.14 -12.49 -14.13
CA LEU A 97 -6.80 -11.98 -15.46
C LEU A 97 -5.32 -11.62 -15.57
N ALA A 98 -4.73 -11.03 -14.52
CA ALA A 98 -3.29 -10.76 -14.46
C ALA A 98 -2.48 -12.06 -14.52
N SER A 99 -2.89 -13.10 -13.78
CA SER A 99 -2.28 -14.44 -13.82
C SER A 99 -2.39 -15.10 -15.19
N ASP A 100 -3.47 -14.82 -15.93
CA ASP A 100 -3.69 -15.27 -17.31
C ASP A 100 -2.88 -14.44 -18.35
N GLY A 101 -2.09 -13.46 -17.90
CA GLY A 101 -1.19 -12.67 -18.73
C GLY A 101 -1.81 -11.39 -19.30
N ALA A 102 -2.91 -10.89 -18.72
CA ALA A 102 -3.44 -9.58 -19.08
C ALA A 102 -2.49 -8.47 -18.63
N GLU A 103 -2.15 -7.58 -19.57
CA GLU A 103 -1.35 -6.38 -19.28
C GLU A 103 -2.09 -5.41 -18.35
N VAL A 104 -1.38 -4.77 -17.45
CA VAL A 104 -1.95 -3.83 -16.46
C VAL A 104 -2.78 -2.73 -17.14
N GLU A 105 -2.30 -2.17 -18.25
CA GLU A 105 -3.03 -1.12 -18.97
C GLU A 105 -4.38 -1.62 -19.52
N THR A 106 -4.49 -2.89 -19.91
CA THR A 106 -5.76 -3.50 -20.33
C THR A 106 -6.69 -3.66 -19.14
N LEU A 107 -6.16 -4.10 -17.99
CA LEU A 107 -6.92 -4.23 -16.76
C LEU A 107 -7.44 -2.86 -16.28
N ARG A 108 -6.62 -1.80 -16.33
CA ARG A 108 -7.03 -0.44 -15.96
C ARG A 108 -8.21 0.05 -16.80
N GLN A 109 -8.17 -0.18 -18.11
CA GLN A 109 -9.28 0.17 -19.00
C GLN A 109 -10.55 -0.64 -18.69
N GLN A 110 -10.40 -1.92 -18.36
CA GLN A 110 -11.52 -2.81 -18.03
C GLN A 110 -12.14 -2.50 -16.65
N PHE A 111 -11.32 -2.10 -15.68
CA PHE A 111 -11.72 -1.78 -14.30
C PHE A 111 -11.56 -0.28 -14.01
N ALA A 112 -12.13 0.55 -14.89
CA ALA A 112 -12.03 2.01 -14.81
C ALA A 112 -12.63 2.62 -13.53
N ASP A 113 -13.44 1.87 -12.77
CA ASP A 113 -13.97 2.28 -11.45
C ASP A 113 -12.84 2.67 -10.46
N PHE A 114 -11.61 2.19 -10.66
CA PHE A 114 -10.45 2.54 -9.83
C PHE A 114 -9.80 3.89 -10.19
N GLU A 115 -10.11 4.49 -11.34
CA GLU A 115 -9.47 5.74 -11.79
C GLU A 115 -9.70 6.91 -10.83
N GLU A 116 -10.91 7.01 -10.26
CA GLU A 116 -11.23 8.03 -9.24
C GLU A 116 -10.39 7.82 -7.96
N LEU A 117 -10.06 6.58 -7.61
CA LEU A 117 -9.23 6.27 -6.44
C LEU A 117 -7.76 6.57 -6.69
N ASP A 118 -7.26 6.26 -7.89
CA ASP A 118 -5.90 6.62 -8.31
C ASP A 118 -5.72 8.15 -8.18
N ALA A 119 -6.66 8.92 -8.73
CA ALA A 119 -6.65 10.38 -8.63
C ALA A 119 -6.72 10.88 -7.17
N ALA A 120 -7.63 10.32 -6.37
CA ALA A 120 -7.76 10.69 -4.96
C ALA A 120 -6.49 10.36 -4.14
N TYR A 121 -5.77 9.29 -4.50
CA TYR A 121 -4.48 8.97 -3.91
C TYR A 121 -3.43 10.03 -4.28
N TYR A 122 -3.27 10.32 -5.58
CA TYR A 122 -2.30 11.32 -6.06
C TYR A 122 -2.53 12.70 -5.45
N ASP A 123 -3.78 13.10 -5.25
CA ASP A 123 -4.13 14.40 -4.66
C ASP A 123 -3.72 14.52 -3.18
N CYS A 124 -3.51 13.41 -2.47
CA CYS A 124 -3.29 13.44 -1.02
C CYS A 124 -1.96 12.83 -0.54
N VAL A 125 -1.28 12.07 -1.40
CA VAL A 125 -0.12 11.27 -0.99
C VAL A 125 1.03 12.11 -0.44
N ASP A 126 1.33 13.27 -1.03
CA ASP A 126 2.46 14.12 -0.61
C ASP A 126 2.30 14.61 0.85
N ASP A 127 1.10 15.10 1.20
CA ASP A 127 0.78 15.60 2.53
C ASP A 127 0.80 14.47 3.58
N ASP A 128 0.20 13.33 3.25
CA ASP A 128 0.11 12.19 4.16
C ASP A 128 1.50 11.49 4.31
N TRP A 129 2.36 11.51 3.28
CA TRP A 129 3.73 11.02 3.37
C TRP A 129 4.57 11.83 4.35
N GLN A 130 4.40 13.16 4.38
CA GLN A 130 5.08 14.00 5.36
C GLN A 130 4.72 13.58 6.79
N ILE A 131 3.44 13.31 7.04
CA ILE A 131 2.96 12.86 8.36
C ILE A 131 3.57 11.49 8.71
N ALA A 132 3.66 10.56 7.76
CA ALA A 132 4.30 9.26 8.01
C ALA A 132 5.80 9.43 8.35
N CYS A 133 6.53 10.28 7.61
CA CYS A 133 7.93 10.57 7.89
C CYS A 133 8.13 11.17 9.30
N GLU A 134 7.25 12.07 9.73
CA GLU A 134 7.27 12.66 11.07
C GLU A 134 6.96 11.61 12.15
N TYR A 135 5.97 10.74 11.90
CA TYR A 135 5.60 9.66 12.82
C TYR A 135 6.74 8.67 13.03
N VAL A 136 7.32 8.15 11.94
CA VAL A 136 8.44 7.20 12.00
C VAL A 136 9.65 7.82 12.69
N ALA A 137 9.98 9.08 12.37
CA ALA A 137 11.09 9.79 13.02
C ALA A 137 10.90 9.95 14.53
N THR A 138 9.68 10.25 14.97
CA THR A 138 9.35 10.44 16.40
C THR A 138 9.23 9.11 17.15
N ASN A 139 8.99 8.00 16.45
CA ASN A 139 8.78 6.67 17.02
C ASN A 139 9.84 5.66 16.56
N SER A 140 11.06 6.11 16.25
CA SER A 140 12.09 5.31 15.57
C SER A 140 12.38 3.95 16.21
N SER A 141 12.27 3.84 17.55
CA SER A 141 12.47 2.57 18.27
C SER A 141 11.48 1.45 17.88
N LYS A 142 10.36 1.77 17.24
CA LYS A 142 9.39 0.78 16.73
C LYS A 142 9.76 0.23 15.35
N PHE A 143 10.68 0.90 14.65
CA PHE A 143 11.00 0.67 13.24
C PHE A 143 12.41 0.09 13.04
N ILE A 144 13.22 -0.02 14.09
CA ILE A 144 14.51 -0.71 14.06
C ILE A 144 14.32 -2.24 13.95
N LEU A 145 15.25 -2.90 13.26
CA LEU A 145 15.29 -4.36 13.06
C LEU A 145 15.95 -5.14 14.20
#